data_AF-A0A7L0QUU2-F1
#
_entry.id   AF-A0A7L0QUU2-F1
#
_cell.length_a   1.000
_cell.length_b   1.000
_cell.length_c   1.000
_cell.angle_alpha   90.00
_cell.angle_beta   90.00
_cell.angle_gamma   90.00
#
_symmetry.space_group_name_H-M   'P 1'
#
loop_
_entity.id
_entity.type
_entity.pdbx_description
1 polymer ?
#
loop_
_entity_poly.entity_id
_entity_poly.type
_entity_poly.pdbx_seq_one_letter_code
_entity_poly.pdbx_strand_id
1 'polypeptide(L)' 'QDPYFMKNHLGSYECKLCLTLHNNEGSYLAHTQGKKHQTNLARRAAKEAKEAPAQPAPEKVKVEVKKFVKIGRPGYK' A
#
# COMPACT_ATOMS: atom_id res chain seq x y z
N GLN A 1 -11.84 5.39 -4.53
CA GLN A 1 -12.06 6.68 -3.86
C GLN A 1 -11.04 6.81 -2.73
N ASP A 2 -10.35 7.94 -2.61
CA ASP A 2 -9.30 8.14 -1.60
C ASP A 2 -9.91 8.19 -0.19
N PRO A 3 -9.52 7.28 0.74
CA PRO A 3 -10.08 7.23 2.09
C PRO A 3 -9.75 8.47 2.94
N TYR A 4 -8.77 9.27 2.53
CA TYR A 4 -8.33 10.47 3.26
C TYR A 4 -9.01 11.76 2.81
N PHE A 5 -9.81 11.70 1.75
CA PHE A 5 -10.56 12.84 1.23
C PHE A 5 -11.71 13.21 2.18
N MET A 6 -11.87 14.51 2.44
CA MET A 6 -13.00 15.03 3.20
C MET A 6 -13.39 16.43 2.71
N LYS A 7 -14.69 16.72 2.71
CA LYS A 7 -15.22 18.09 2.56
C LYS A 7 -15.61 18.58 3.94
N ASN A 8 -15.14 19.77 4.32
CA ASN A 8 -15.48 20.35 5.61
C ASN A 8 -16.79 21.17 5.53
N HIS A 9 -17.26 21.63 6.69
CA HIS A 9 -18.48 22.44 6.82
C HIS A 9 -18.35 23.85 6.21
N LEU A 10 -17.13 24.26 5.83
CA LEU A 10 -16.83 25.54 5.18
C LEU A 10 -16.73 25.41 3.65
N GLY A 11 -16.92 24.20 3.10
CA GLY A 11 -16.81 23.94 1.67
C GLY A 11 -15.38 23.79 1.14
N SER A 12 -14.37 23.77 2.01
CA SER A 12 -12.99 23.43 1.63
C SER A 12 -12.76 21.92 1.61
N TYR A 13 -11.69 21.52 0.91
CA TYR A 13 -11.27 20.13 0.75
C TYR A 13 -10.11 19.83 1.69
N GLU A 14 -10.12 18.70 2.37
CA GLU A 14 -9.12 18.36 3.37
C GLU A 14 -8.51 16.99 3.09
N CYS A 15 -7.19 16.89 3.29
CA CYS A 15 -6.49 15.61 3.32
C CYS A 15 -6.25 15.19 4.77
N LYS A 16 -7.05 14.25 5.28
CA LYS A 16 -6.93 13.75 6.68
C LYS A 16 -5.60 13.07 6.98
N LEU A 17 -4.92 12.54 5.96
CA LEU A 17 -3.59 11.96 6.13
C LEU A 17 -2.53 13.03 6.39
N CYS A 18 -2.58 14.13 5.64
CA CYS A 18 -1.56 15.16 5.66
C CYS A 18 -1.91 16.37 6.53
N LEU A 19 -3.14 16.45 7.02
CA LEU A 19 -3.70 17.60 7.75
C LEU A 19 -3.56 18.90 6.95
N THR A 20 -3.83 18.82 5.65
CA THR A 20 -3.75 19.97 4.72
C THR A 20 -5.13 20.35 4.22
N LEU A 21 -5.35 21.66 4.13
CA LEU A 21 -6.54 22.27 3.54
C LEU A 21 -6.26 22.66 2.08
N HIS A 22 -7.26 22.48 1.23
CA HIS A 22 -7.23 22.76 -0.21
C HIS A 22 -8.46 23.57 -0.61
N ASN A 23 -8.24 24.63 -1.37
CA ASN A 23 -9.30 25.58 -1.77
C ASN A 23 -10.20 25.02 -2.87
N ASN A 24 -9.72 24.04 -3.65
CA ASN A 24 -10.45 23.42 -4.74
C ASN A 24 -10.11 21.93 -4.85
N GLU A 25 -10.95 21.18 -5.55
CA GLU A 25 -10.77 19.74 -5.74
C GLU A 25 -9.50 19.43 -6.55
N GLY A 26 -9.16 20.28 -7.53
CA GLY A 26 -7.94 20.11 -8.33
C GLY A 26 -6.65 20.18 -7.50
N SER A 27 -6.58 21.07 -6.51
CA SER A 27 -5.45 21.19 -5.58
C SER A 27 -5.34 19.94 -4.70
N TYR A 28 -6.47 19.37 -4.27
CA TYR A 28 -6.48 18.09 -3.56
C TYR A 28 -5.95 16.95 -4.45
N LEU A 29 -6.41 16.86 -5.70
CA LEU A 29 -5.97 15.83 -6.65
C LEU A 29 -4.48 15.93 -7.01
N ALA A 30 -3.95 17.15 -7.12
CA ALA A 30 -2.52 17.37 -7.31
C ALA A 30 -1.73 17.01 -6.03
N HIS A 31 -2.30 17.27 -4.86
CA HIS A 31 -1.68 16.95 -3.58
C HIS A 31 -1.46 15.44 -3.36
N THR A 32 -2.44 14.60 -3.72
CA THR A 32 -2.34 13.13 -3.56
C THR A 32 -1.22 12.52 -4.41
N GLN A 33 -0.94 13.14 -5.55
CA GLN A 33 0.18 12.78 -6.44
C GLN A 33 1.53 13.31 -5.94
N GLY A 34 1.53 14.20 -4.95
CA GLY A 34 2.75 14.79 -4.38
C GLY A 34 3.56 13.82 -3.52
N LYS A 35 4.89 13.97 -3.55
CA LYS A 35 5.81 13.12 -2.77
C LYS A 35 5.51 13.13 -1.26
N LYS A 36 5.11 14.28 -0.69
CA LYS A 36 4.77 14.41 0.73
C LYS A 36 3.59 13.52 1.13
N HIS A 37 2.57 13.42 0.27
CA HIS A 37 1.42 12.57 0.53
C HIS A 37 1.83 11.09 0.51
N GLN A 38 2.61 10.69 -0.50
CA GLN A 38 3.11 9.31 -0.63
C GLN A 38 4.03 8.89 0.53
N THR A 39 4.89 9.78 1.01
CA THR A 39 5.75 9.46 2.17
C THR A 39 4.95 9.33 3.47
N ASN A 40 3.88 10.12 3.64
CA ASN A 40 2.98 9.96 4.77
C ASN A 40 2.19 8.64 4.72
N LEU A 41 1.77 8.19 3.53
CA LEU A 41 1.16 6.86 3.36
C LEU A 41 2.12 5.76 3.80
N ALA A 42 3.37 5.79 3.33
CA ALA A 42 4.38 4.82 3.72
C ALA A 42 4.65 4.84 5.24
N ARG A 43 4.72 6.03 5.85
CA ARG A 43 4.90 6.17 7.30
C ARG A 43 3.73 5.60 8.09
N ARG A 44 2.49 5.82 7.63
CA ARG A 44 1.29 5.26 8.26
C ARG A 44 1.27 3.74 8.15
N ALA A 45 1.52 3.20 6.96
CA ALA A 45 1.61 1.74 6.76
C ALA A 45 2.70 1.11 7.65
N ALA A 46 3.86 1.75 7.79
CA ALA A 46 4.92 1.29 8.68
C ALA A 46 4.54 1.36 10.17
N LYS A 47 3.72 2.35 10.58
CA LYS A 47 3.22 2.45 11.95
C LYS A 47 2.15 1.39 12.23
N GLU A 48 1.19 1.23 11.31
CA GLU A 48 0.15 0.20 11.39
C GLU A 48 0.76 -1.21 11.41
N ALA A 49 1.82 -1.47 10.63
CA ALA A 49 2.54 -2.75 10.68
C ALA A 49 3.27 -3.00 12.02
N LYS A 50 3.66 -1.95 12.75
CA LYS A 50 4.29 -2.05 14.08
C LYS A 50 3.27 -2.19 15.21
N GLU A 51 2.14 -1.49 15.10
CA GLU A 51 1.06 -1.50 16.08
C GLU A 51 0.09 -2.66 15.89
N ALA A 52 0.09 -3.30 14.70
CA ALA A 52 -0.62 -4.54 14.49
C ALA A 52 -0.19 -5.52 15.60
N PRO A 53 -1.15 -6.08 16.37
CA PRO A 53 -0.82 -7.12 17.33
C PRO A 53 -0.03 -8.19 16.59
N ALA A 54 0.99 -8.76 17.22
CA ALA A 54 1.76 -9.86 16.68
C ALA A 54 0.83 -11.03 16.38
N GLN A 55 0.14 -10.96 15.25
CA GLN A 55 -0.55 -12.07 14.64
C GLN A 55 0.58 -13.06 14.40
N PRO A 56 0.49 -14.31 14.89
CA PRO A 56 1.46 -15.33 14.52
C PRO A 56 1.57 -15.27 13.00
N ALA A 57 2.79 -15.02 12.52
CA ALA A 57 3.03 -14.78 11.10
C ALA A 57 2.24 -15.82 10.30
N PRO A 58 1.44 -15.43 9.30
CA PRO A 58 0.68 -16.39 8.51
C PRO A 58 1.67 -17.45 8.05
N GLU A 59 1.43 -18.69 8.47
CA GLU A 59 2.32 -19.80 8.20
C GLU A 59 2.57 -19.78 6.70
N LYS A 60 3.80 -19.41 6.30
CA LYS A 60 4.15 -19.34 4.89
C LYS A 60 3.90 -20.74 4.39
N VAL A 61 2.85 -20.91 3.57
CA VAL A 61 2.53 -22.18 2.94
C VAL A 61 3.82 -22.55 2.21
N LYS A 62 4.57 -23.48 2.79
CA LYS A 62 5.75 -24.04 2.16
C LYS A 62 5.19 -24.81 0.99
N VAL A 63 5.12 -24.15 -0.16
CA VAL A 63 4.78 -24.82 -1.41
C VAL A 63 5.91 -25.81 -1.62
N GLU A 64 5.66 -27.07 -1.24
CA GLU A 64 6.58 -28.15 -1.56
C GLU A 64 6.69 -28.20 -3.07
N VAL A 65 7.85 -27.78 -3.57
CA VAL A 65 8.18 -27.89 -4.98
C VAL A 65 8.22 -29.38 -5.29
N LYS A 66 7.13 -29.90 -5.88
CA LYS A 66 7.07 -31.27 -6.38
C LYS A 66 8.25 -31.48 -7.32
N LYS A 67 9.20 -32.33 -6.88
CA LYS A 67 10.32 -32.75 -7.71
C LYS A 67 9.79 -33.71 -8.78
N PHE A 68 9.57 -33.18 -9.98
CA PHE A 68 9.29 -34.01 -11.15
C PHE A 68 10.56 -34.75 -11.59
N VAL A 69 10.44 -36.06 -11.83
CA VAL A 69 11.49 -36.82 -12.52
C VAL A 69 11.54 -36.33 -13.95
N LYS A 70 12.67 -35.75 -14.36
CA LYS A 70 12.89 -35.36 -15.76
C LYS A 70 13.02 -36.63 -16.60
N ILE A 71 11.98 -36.96 -17.37
CA ILE A 71 11.99 -38.08 -18.29
C ILE A 71 12.78 -37.69 -19.53
N GLY A 72 13.87 -38.40 -19.79
CA GLY A 72 14.73 -38.23 -20.96
C GLY A 72 16.10 -37.66 -20.61
N ARG A 73 17.14 -38.48 -20.76
CA ARG A 73 18.51 -38.00 -21.00
C ARG A 73 18.61 -37.79 -22.52
N PRO A 74 18.83 -36.57 -23.03
CA PRO A 74 19.11 -36.38 -24.45
C PRO A 74 20.39 -37.15 -24.78
N GLY A 75 20.23 -38.27 -25.50
CA GLY A 75 21.34 -39.05 -26.01
C GLY A 75 21.94 -38.33 -27.20
N TYR A 76 22.92 -37.46 -26.96
CA TYR A 76 23.75 -36.92 -28.04
C TYR A 76 24.89 -37.90 -28.32
N LYS A 77 25.03 -38.28 -29.59
CA LYS A 77 26.22 -38.88 -30.19
C LYS A 77 27.10 -37.77 -30.75
#